data_AF-A0AAW0SQA5-F1
#
_entry.id   AF-A0AAW0SQA5-F1
#
_cell.length_a   1.000
_cell.length_b   1.000
_cell.length_c   1.000
_cell.angle_alpha   90.00
_cell.angle_beta   90.00
_cell.angle_gamma   90.00
#
_symmetry.space_group_name_H-M   'P 1'
#
loop_
_entity.id
_entity.type
_entity.pdbx_description
1 polymer ?
#
loop_
_entity_poly.entity_id
_entity_poly.type
_entity_poly.pdbx_seq_one_letter_code
_entity_poly.pdbx_strand_id
1 'polypeptide(L)'
;MVTRVGAAALGVGEVVHPGGGWEEDVAKAASQVVKRYLAGCHLVLAAPRPSRALPHLISLAGTPSCSTEAPKKKSSRGMMECRTFGARCGGPARPRVAPFLLDHTACGTDTAARLVSWSGLWLQPRTRVVLIGSGEDVNELFQHSALRNSLHVLYITRGNWTGVVGTLQHEMADFSMDLTVTPQRAEVVEYSRAYIDESLVILSSKPKPLPEYLSVVRPLEGEVWGAIVMCVMIWGSVLWVMERLSHWISGRRYLSFTSSIFYGWGLLLEDHPFEPPPSPASQMLVGWWLLVYLILSTAYRSSLISHLVVESKSSVVNSMEELAERGVTQGWVWGVPGSPMTGVFRPFFASSSNQAILKIYELIKIIEKEEGMMRVLEGNFAYIDNYYFIKTLVSTYYTDRTGYTPVHISTTRYPLFGGNAWAFRKGAPFRARINNGIQRFLDAGLVALWMDEVIINHVRKERQALQERGDGPQLALVKPSDNQVVLGLSHLQGTFYTLILGHTLASLSFFAEIILRRR
;
A
#
# COMPACT_ATOMS: atom_id res chain seq x y z
N MET A 1 15.64 -18.99 -14.81
CA MET A 1 15.90 -17.64 -14.28
C MET A 1 16.59 -16.84 -15.37
N VAL A 2 15.83 -16.11 -16.19
CA VAL A 2 16.35 -15.37 -17.35
C VAL A 2 16.38 -13.90 -16.96
N THR A 3 17.54 -13.38 -16.54
CA THR A 3 17.71 -11.97 -16.21
C THR A 3 17.86 -11.17 -17.50
N ARG A 4 16.72 -10.71 -18.03
CA ARG A 4 16.66 -9.59 -18.99
C ARG A 4 16.76 -8.32 -18.17
N VAL A 5 17.89 -7.62 -18.24
CA VAL A 5 18.08 -6.41 -17.45
C VAL A 5 18.46 -5.29 -18.40
N GLY A 6 17.54 -4.35 -18.64
CA GLY A 6 17.87 -3.08 -19.27
C GLY A 6 18.88 -2.33 -18.42
N ALA A 7 19.71 -1.47 -19.01
CA ALA A 7 20.74 -0.73 -18.27
C ALA A 7 20.17 0.01 -17.03
N ALA A 8 18.94 0.52 -17.14
CA ALA A 8 18.18 1.13 -16.03
C ALA A 8 17.95 0.19 -14.83
N ALA A 9 17.69 -1.10 -15.09
CA ALA A 9 17.47 -2.11 -14.05
C ALA A 9 18.78 -2.64 -13.42
N LEU A 10 19.96 -2.26 -13.95
CA LEU A 10 21.28 -2.51 -13.36
C LEU A 10 21.84 -1.28 -12.61
N GLY A 11 21.08 -0.20 -12.47
CA GLY A 11 21.54 1.03 -11.82
C GLY A 11 22.61 1.79 -12.61
N VAL A 12 22.71 1.56 -13.92
CA VAL A 12 23.48 2.40 -14.83
C VAL A 12 22.46 3.32 -15.50
N GLY A 13 22.49 4.61 -15.15
CA GLY A 13 21.50 5.59 -15.59
C GLY A 13 21.26 5.55 -17.10
N GLU A 14 20.00 5.73 -17.50
CA GLU A 14 19.64 5.92 -18.90
C GLU A 14 20.29 7.21 -19.41
N VAL A 15 21.17 7.09 -20.40
CA VAL A 15 21.83 8.24 -21.00
C VAL A 15 20.85 8.89 -21.98
N VAL A 16 20.17 9.94 -21.53
CA VAL A 16 19.32 10.78 -22.38
C VAL A 16 19.76 12.24 -22.22
N HIS A 17 20.41 12.80 -23.25
CA HIS A 17 20.56 14.25 -23.37
C HIS A 17 20.30 14.79 -24.79
N PRO A 18 19.75 16.03 -24.89
CA PRO A 18 19.39 16.72 -26.12
C PRO A 18 20.55 17.62 -26.58
N GLY A 19 21.02 17.44 -27.82
CA GLY A 19 22.00 18.34 -28.43
C GLY A 19 23.45 18.10 -28.00
N GLY A 20 24.19 17.36 -28.84
CA GLY A 20 25.65 17.23 -28.77
C GLY A 20 26.15 16.15 -27.79
N GLY A 21 26.76 15.09 -28.33
CA GLY A 21 27.55 14.14 -27.53
C GLY A 21 26.94 12.76 -27.23
N TRP A 22 25.86 12.32 -27.90
CA TRP A 22 25.30 10.95 -27.77
C TRP A 22 26.38 9.87 -27.76
N GLU A 23 27.36 9.99 -28.64
CA GLU A 23 28.43 8.99 -28.79
C GLU A 23 29.32 8.91 -27.53
N GLU A 24 29.63 10.04 -26.90
CA GLU A 24 30.57 10.13 -25.79
C GLU A 24 29.96 9.65 -24.47
N ASP A 25 28.67 9.89 -24.26
CA ASP A 25 27.97 9.45 -23.06
C ASP A 25 27.49 8.00 -23.15
N VAL A 26 27.10 7.53 -24.34
CA VAL A 26 26.96 6.09 -24.59
C VAL A 26 28.29 5.38 -24.40
N ALA A 27 29.40 6.00 -24.81
CA ALA A 27 30.73 5.47 -24.53
C ALA A 27 31.01 5.38 -23.03
N LYS A 28 30.66 6.41 -22.25
CA LYS A 28 30.81 6.38 -20.79
C LYS A 28 29.92 5.32 -20.14
N ALA A 29 28.63 5.25 -20.47
CA ALA A 29 27.71 4.25 -19.90
C ALA A 29 28.12 2.83 -20.30
N ALA A 30 28.44 2.60 -21.58
CA ALA A 30 28.97 1.33 -22.04
C ALA A 30 30.30 1.01 -21.34
N SER A 31 31.20 1.98 -21.11
CA SER A 31 32.45 1.76 -20.39
C SER A 31 32.25 1.39 -18.91
N GLN A 32 31.25 1.96 -18.25
CA GLN A 32 30.90 1.61 -16.87
C GLN A 32 30.31 0.20 -16.81
N VAL A 33 29.43 -0.16 -17.74
CA VAL A 33 28.89 -1.52 -17.87
C VAL A 33 30.02 -2.52 -18.13
N VAL A 34 30.94 -2.20 -19.03
CA VAL A 34 32.11 -3.04 -19.38
C VAL A 34 33.03 -3.22 -18.19
N LYS A 35 33.39 -2.15 -17.47
CA LYS A 35 34.23 -2.25 -16.27
C LYS A 35 33.58 -3.03 -15.13
N ARG A 36 32.26 -2.88 -14.95
CA ARG A 36 31.55 -3.39 -13.77
C ARG A 36 31.02 -4.81 -13.94
N TYR A 37 30.65 -5.22 -15.16
CA TYR A 37 29.95 -6.48 -15.41
C TYR A 37 30.67 -7.44 -16.38
N LEU A 38 31.76 -7.02 -17.04
CA LEU A 38 32.37 -7.75 -18.17
C LEU A 38 33.84 -8.18 -17.96
N ALA A 39 34.36 -8.13 -16.74
CA ALA A 39 35.73 -8.58 -16.46
C ALA A 39 35.96 -10.03 -16.91
N GLY A 40 36.82 -10.24 -17.91
CA GLY A 40 37.22 -11.57 -18.41
C GLY A 40 36.31 -12.22 -19.46
N CYS A 41 35.40 -11.46 -20.09
CA CYS A 41 34.46 -11.97 -21.10
C CYS A 41 34.76 -11.45 -22.52
N HIS A 42 34.41 -12.22 -23.56
CA HIS A 42 34.39 -11.74 -24.95
C HIS A 42 33.22 -10.78 -25.15
N LEU A 43 33.48 -9.59 -25.68
CA LEU A 43 32.49 -8.51 -25.85
C LEU A 43 32.12 -8.36 -27.32
N VAL A 44 30.84 -8.54 -27.65
CA VAL A 44 30.29 -8.21 -28.97
C VAL A 44 29.44 -6.96 -28.86
N LEU A 45 29.78 -5.91 -29.59
CA LEU A 45 29.05 -4.65 -29.59
C LEU A 45 28.34 -4.46 -30.94
N ALA A 46 27.03 -4.24 -30.91
CA ALA A 46 26.24 -3.93 -32.09
C ALA A 46 25.68 -2.52 -31.98
N ALA A 47 26.04 -1.64 -32.92
CA ALA A 47 25.64 -0.23 -32.94
C ALA A 47 25.12 0.17 -34.34
N PRO A 48 24.24 1.19 -34.45
CA PRO A 48 23.65 1.61 -35.71
C PRO A 48 24.56 2.52 -36.56
N ARG A 49 25.71 2.99 -36.06
CA ARG A 49 26.69 3.74 -36.87
C ARG A 49 28.10 3.51 -36.33
N PRO A 50 29.17 3.67 -37.15
CA PRO A 50 30.53 3.74 -36.67
C PRO A 50 30.71 5.07 -35.92
N SER A 51 30.37 5.08 -34.63
CA SER A 51 30.50 6.26 -33.77
C SER A 51 31.96 6.67 -33.60
N ARG A 52 32.27 7.97 -33.50
CA ARG A 52 33.61 8.48 -33.11
C ARG A 52 34.03 8.06 -31.70
N ALA A 53 33.10 7.54 -30.91
CA ALA A 53 33.32 6.91 -29.62
C ALA A 53 34.03 5.54 -29.67
N LEU A 54 34.11 4.93 -30.86
CA LEU A 54 34.61 3.57 -31.02
C LEU A 54 36.09 3.38 -30.63
N PRO A 55 37.03 4.28 -31.02
CA PRO A 55 38.42 4.18 -30.59
C PRO A 55 38.58 4.34 -29.07
N HIS A 56 37.71 5.12 -28.43
CA HIS A 56 37.67 5.29 -26.97
C HIS A 56 37.14 4.04 -26.25
N LEU A 57 36.11 3.39 -26.78
CA LEU A 57 35.60 2.14 -26.22
C LEU A 57 36.59 0.98 -26.35
N ILE A 58 37.30 0.91 -27.49
CA ILE A 58 38.36 -0.09 -27.74
C ILE A 58 39.59 0.19 -26.86
N SER A 59 39.99 1.45 -26.67
CA SER A 59 41.13 1.80 -25.82
C SER A 59 40.86 1.53 -24.33
N LEU A 60 39.64 1.77 -23.87
CA LEU A 60 39.19 1.50 -22.50
C LEU A 60 39.03 0.01 -22.18
N ALA A 61 38.81 -0.83 -23.20
CA ALA A 61 38.81 -2.29 -23.08
C ALA A 61 40.24 -2.87 -22.93
N GLY A 62 41.28 -2.04 -23.03
CA GLY A 62 42.64 -2.36 -22.59
C GLY A 62 43.52 -3.04 -23.63
N THR A 63 43.86 -2.34 -24.72
CA THR A 63 45.09 -2.62 -25.50
C THR A 63 45.66 -1.33 -26.10
N PRO A 64 46.90 -0.91 -25.77
CA PRO A 64 47.59 0.15 -26.50
C PRO A 64 48.11 -0.43 -27.82
N SER A 65 47.94 0.30 -28.92
CA SER A 65 48.35 -0.04 -30.30
C SER A 65 47.68 -1.26 -30.95
N CYS A 66 46.65 -1.00 -31.77
CA CYS A 66 46.16 -1.94 -32.79
C CYS A 66 45.94 -1.18 -34.09
N SER A 67 46.55 -1.63 -35.18
CA SER A 67 46.24 -1.17 -36.53
C SER A 67 44.88 -1.74 -36.96
N THR A 68 44.02 -0.90 -37.50
CA THR A 68 42.77 -1.32 -38.12
C THR A 68 43.07 -1.96 -39.48
N GLU A 69 43.26 -3.28 -39.54
CA GLU A 69 43.19 -4.00 -40.81
C GLU A 69 41.74 -4.44 -41.07
N ALA A 70 41.12 -3.88 -42.10
CA ALA A 70 39.90 -4.43 -42.67
C ALA A 70 40.22 -5.82 -43.26
N PRO A 71 39.48 -6.89 -42.93
CA PRO A 71 39.75 -8.19 -43.51
C PRO A 71 39.41 -8.16 -45.00
N LYS A 72 40.42 -8.12 -45.87
CA LYS A 72 40.28 -8.43 -47.29
C LYS A 72 40.10 -9.94 -47.45
N LYS A 73 38.89 -10.45 -47.28
CA LYS A 73 38.49 -11.75 -47.83
C LYS A 73 37.21 -11.60 -48.64
N LYS A 74 37.36 -11.61 -49.96
CA LYS A 74 36.26 -11.88 -50.89
C LYS A 74 35.76 -13.31 -50.61
N SER A 75 34.62 -13.43 -49.95
CA SER A 75 33.85 -14.69 -49.93
C SER A 75 33.00 -14.73 -51.20
N SER A 76 33.17 -15.78 -52.00
CA SER A 76 32.60 -15.97 -53.34
C SER A 76 31.12 -16.34 -53.37
N ARG A 77 30.29 -15.78 -52.49
CA ARG A 77 28.81 -15.86 -52.57
C ARG A 77 28.16 -14.59 -52.02
N GLY A 78 27.88 -13.64 -52.92
CA GLY A 78 26.77 -12.66 -52.85
C GLY A 78 26.42 -12.01 -51.51
N MET A 79 27.38 -11.65 -50.66
CA MET A 79 27.12 -10.98 -49.38
C MET A 79 27.77 -9.58 -49.41
N MET A 80 26.98 -8.53 -49.15
CA MET A 80 27.48 -7.16 -49.04
C MET A 80 28.64 -7.07 -48.04
N GLU A 81 29.57 -6.14 -48.27
CA GLU A 81 30.78 -5.94 -47.45
C GLU A 81 30.42 -5.54 -46.00
N CYS A 82 30.34 -6.52 -45.10
CA CYS A 82 30.29 -6.24 -43.68
C CYS A 82 31.66 -5.77 -43.18
N ARG A 83 31.72 -4.56 -42.61
CA ARG A 83 32.92 -4.07 -41.92
C ARG A 83 33.04 -4.72 -40.55
N THR A 84 33.80 -5.81 -40.48
CA THR A 84 34.20 -6.42 -39.20
C THR A 84 35.53 -5.84 -38.74
N PHE A 85 35.56 -5.23 -37.56
CA PHE A 85 36.80 -4.80 -36.92
C PHE A 85 37.26 -5.90 -35.95
N GLY A 86 38.36 -6.58 -36.28
CA GLY A 86 38.99 -7.57 -35.42
C GLY A 86 40.40 -7.14 -35.06
N ALA A 87 40.72 -7.06 -33.76
CA ALA A 87 42.09 -6.87 -33.30
C ALA A 87 42.80 -8.24 -33.21
N ARG A 88 43.92 -8.42 -33.92
CA ARG A 88 44.78 -9.60 -33.80
C ARG A 88 46.04 -9.21 -32.99
N CYS A 89 46.23 -9.80 -31.82
CA CYS A 89 47.44 -9.60 -31.02
C CYS A 89 48.19 -10.93 -30.86
N GLY A 90 49.43 -11.00 -31.34
CA GLY A 90 50.32 -12.15 -31.14
C GLY A 90 51.18 -11.98 -29.88
N GLY A 91 51.24 -13.01 -29.03
CA GLY A 91 52.16 -13.09 -27.89
C GLY A 91 51.78 -14.22 -26.91
N PRO A 92 52.74 -15.02 -26.41
CA PRO A 92 52.44 -16.21 -25.62
C PRO A 92 52.43 -15.88 -24.13
N ALA A 93 51.25 -15.61 -23.56
CA ALA A 93 50.86 -15.91 -22.17
C ALA A 93 49.62 -15.09 -21.78
N ARG A 94 48.54 -15.81 -21.44
CA ARG A 94 47.19 -15.38 -21.03
C ARG A 94 46.23 -15.02 -22.19
N PRO A 95 45.02 -15.59 -22.23
CA PRO A 95 44.01 -15.24 -23.23
C PRO A 95 43.56 -13.80 -22.98
N ARG A 96 44.08 -12.86 -23.78
CA ARG A 96 43.64 -11.46 -23.74
C ARG A 96 42.34 -11.34 -24.53
N VAL A 97 41.36 -10.69 -23.89
CA VAL A 97 40.01 -10.43 -24.41
C VAL A 97 40.10 -9.58 -25.68
N ALA A 98 39.57 -10.07 -26.80
CA ALA A 98 39.41 -9.26 -28.02
C ALA A 98 37.92 -8.85 -28.16
N PRO A 99 37.57 -7.55 -28.14
CA PRO A 99 36.23 -7.09 -28.45
C PRO A 99 35.97 -7.22 -29.96
N PHE A 100 34.76 -7.64 -30.34
CA PHE A 100 34.33 -7.76 -31.73
C PHE A 100 33.17 -6.78 -31.98
N LEU A 101 33.34 -5.86 -32.92
CA LEU A 101 32.29 -4.90 -33.28
C LEU A 101 31.56 -5.38 -34.54
N LEU A 102 30.24 -5.30 -34.50
CA LEU A 102 29.38 -5.60 -35.63
C LEU A 102 28.46 -4.40 -35.92
N ASP A 103 28.73 -3.71 -37.03
CA ASP A 103 27.91 -2.58 -37.47
C ASP A 103 26.70 -3.10 -38.27
N HIS A 104 25.49 -2.96 -37.72
CA HIS A 104 24.30 -3.55 -38.31
C HIS A 104 23.60 -2.64 -39.32
N THR A 105 23.93 -1.34 -39.41
CA THR A 105 23.37 -0.49 -40.49
C THR A 105 24.06 -0.69 -41.82
N ALA A 106 25.33 -1.13 -41.83
CA ALA A 106 26.03 -1.50 -43.05
C ALA A 106 25.55 -2.86 -43.63
N CYS A 107 24.99 -3.75 -42.79
CA CYS A 107 24.64 -5.12 -43.19
C CYS A 107 23.14 -5.45 -43.11
N GLY A 108 22.34 -4.65 -42.43
CA GLY A 108 20.94 -4.97 -42.07
C GLY A 108 20.83 -5.86 -40.83
N THR A 109 19.69 -5.78 -40.15
CA THR A 109 19.40 -6.51 -38.88
C THR A 109 19.47 -8.03 -39.06
N ASP A 110 18.90 -8.57 -40.15
CA ASP A 110 18.92 -10.02 -40.45
C ASP A 110 20.36 -10.54 -40.71
N THR A 111 21.17 -9.80 -41.48
CA THR A 111 22.55 -10.20 -41.77
C THR A 111 23.43 -10.15 -40.52
N ALA A 112 23.25 -9.14 -39.67
CA ALA A 112 23.93 -9.04 -38.39
C ALA A 112 23.55 -10.19 -37.45
N ALA A 113 22.26 -10.55 -37.39
CA ALA A 113 21.75 -11.66 -36.60
C ALA A 113 22.17 -13.05 -37.14
N ARG A 114 22.37 -13.18 -38.46
CA ARG A 114 22.97 -14.39 -39.07
C ARG A 114 24.46 -14.51 -38.78
N LEU A 115 25.20 -13.40 -38.74
CA LEU A 115 26.65 -13.39 -38.51
C LEU A 115 26.97 -13.66 -37.03
N VAL A 116 26.31 -12.91 -36.14
CA VAL A 116 25.43 -13.45 -35.08
C VAL A 116 25.52 -14.95 -34.90
N SER A 117 24.50 -15.64 -35.44
CA SER A 117 24.23 -17.07 -35.44
C SER A 117 25.27 -17.99 -36.11
N TRP A 118 26.14 -17.48 -36.97
CA TRP A 118 27.16 -18.32 -37.63
C TRP A 118 28.43 -18.42 -36.80
N SER A 119 28.71 -17.41 -35.98
CA SER A 119 29.94 -17.34 -35.20
C SER A 119 29.99 -18.30 -34.00
N GLY A 120 28.85 -18.85 -33.58
CA GLY A 120 28.70 -19.63 -32.33
C GLY A 120 29.01 -18.87 -31.03
N LEU A 121 29.36 -17.58 -31.09
CA LEU A 121 29.96 -16.85 -29.97
C LEU A 121 29.01 -16.67 -28.78
N TRP A 122 27.70 -16.51 -29.02
CA TRP A 122 26.68 -16.30 -27.97
C TRP A 122 26.37 -17.57 -27.16
N LEU A 123 26.81 -18.75 -27.62
CA LEU A 123 26.70 -20.02 -26.88
C LEU A 123 27.83 -20.21 -25.87
N GLN A 124 28.89 -19.40 -25.94
CA GLN A 124 29.99 -19.50 -24.99
C GLN A 124 29.64 -18.77 -23.68
N PRO A 125 29.79 -19.42 -22.52
CA PRO A 125 29.38 -18.86 -21.22
C PRO A 125 30.19 -17.64 -20.77
N ARG A 126 31.31 -17.35 -21.44
CA ARG A 126 32.16 -16.17 -21.21
C ARG A 126 31.98 -15.09 -22.27
N THR A 127 30.98 -15.19 -23.14
CA THR A 127 30.70 -14.15 -24.14
C THR A 127 29.45 -13.39 -23.74
N ARG A 128 29.53 -12.06 -23.76
CA ARG A 128 28.36 -11.19 -23.56
C ARG A 128 28.18 -10.27 -24.75
N VAL A 129 26.92 -10.06 -25.13
CA VAL A 129 26.53 -9.24 -26.27
C VAL A 129 25.89 -7.96 -25.73
N VAL A 130 26.39 -6.80 -26.16
CA VAL A 130 25.81 -5.51 -25.82
C VAL A 130 25.21 -4.91 -27.08
N LEU A 131 23.89 -4.71 -27.06
CA LEU A 131 23.13 -4.10 -28.13
C LEU A 131 22.89 -2.63 -27.82
N ILE A 132 23.29 -1.76 -28.74
CA ILE A 132 23.11 -0.31 -28.61
C ILE A 132 22.32 0.12 -29.84
N GLY A 133 21.12 0.65 -29.67
CA GLY A 133 20.25 0.95 -30.82
C GLY A 133 18.97 1.70 -30.43
N SER A 134 18.11 1.96 -31.42
CA SER A 134 16.75 2.44 -31.13
C SER A 134 15.91 1.31 -30.51
N GLY A 135 14.81 1.65 -29.82
CA GLY A 135 13.92 0.66 -29.20
C GLY A 135 13.32 -0.33 -30.20
N GLU A 136 13.09 0.10 -31.45
CA GLU A 136 12.55 -0.74 -32.53
C GLU A 136 13.62 -1.69 -33.08
N ASP A 137 14.81 -1.18 -33.41
CA ASP A 137 15.92 -2.00 -33.94
C ASP A 137 16.34 -3.10 -32.96
N VAL A 138 16.39 -2.77 -31.67
CA VAL A 138 16.73 -3.70 -30.60
C VAL A 138 15.66 -4.79 -30.45
N ASN A 139 14.38 -4.42 -30.54
CA ASN A 139 13.27 -5.37 -30.47
C ASN A 139 13.25 -6.34 -31.66
N GLU A 140 13.51 -5.87 -32.88
CA GLU A 140 13.64 -6.74 -34.06
C GLU A 140 14.79 -7.74 -33.90
N LEU A 141 15.95 -7.28 -33.41
CA LEU A 141 17.10 -8.16 -33.18
C LEU A 141 16.81 -9.23 -32.12
N PHE A 142 16.02 -8.89 -31.09
CA PHE A 142 15.61 -9.84 -30.04
C PHE A 142 14.63 -10.92 -30.51
N GLN A 143 13.84 -10.65 -31.56
CA GLN A 143 12.90 -11.65 -32.09
C GLN A 143 13.61 -12.77 -32.86
N HIS A 144 14.87 -12.54 -33.28
CA HIS A 144 15.66 -13.54 -34.00
C HIS A 144 16.03 -14.72 -33.10
N SER A 145 15.93 -15.94 -33.65
CA SER A 145 16.11 -17.23 -32.93
C SER A 145 17.44 -17.34 -32.17
N ALA A 146 18.51 -16.74 -32.68
CA ALA A 146 19.84 -16.74 -32.08
C ALA A 146 19.94 -15.91 -30.77
N LEU A 147 19.20 -14.81 -30.65
CA LEU A 147 19.26 -13.88 -29.51
C LEU A 147 18.05 -14.00 -28.58
N ARG A 148 16.97 -14.64 -29.04
CA ARG A 148 15.72 -14.83 -28.29
C ARG A 148 15.93 -15.57 -26.95
N ASN A 149 16.92 -16.45 -26.87
CA ASN A 149 17.21 -17.30 -25.71
C ASN A 149 18.59 -17.06 -25.06
N SER A 150 19.35 -16.05 -25.50
CA SER A 150 20.67 -15.79 -24.94
C SER A 150 20.59 -15.09 -23.58
N LEU A 151 21.15 -15.72 -22.54
CA LEU A 151 21.18 -15.22 -21.15
C LEU A 151 22.13 -14.03 -20.92
N HIS A 152 22.91 -13.60 -21.92
CA HIS A 152 24.03 -12.67 -21.78
C HIS A 152 23.91 -11.40 -22.63
N VAL A 153 22.68 -10.96 -22.93
CA VAL A 153 22.43 -9.77 -23.75
C VAL A 153 22.03 -8.57 -22.89
N LEU A 154 22.71 -7.44 -23.08
CA LEU A 154 22.42 -6.17 -22.41
C LEU A 154 22.11 -5.12 -23.47
N TYR A 155 21.07 -4.31 -23.26
CA TYR A 155 20.64 -3.32 -24.26
C TYR A 155 20.54 -1.90 -23.69
N ILE A 156 20.83 -0.92 -24.55
CA ILE A 156 20.71 0.52 -24.30
C ILE A 156 19.84 1.12 -25.41
N THR A 157 18.67 1.65 -25.05
CA THR A 157 17.71 2.26 -25.98
C THR A 157 17.42 3.71 -25.62
N ARG A 158 17.17 4.58 -26.61
CA ARG A 158 16.50 5.87 -26.38
C ARG A 158 15.04 5.60 -26.02
N GLY A 159 14.63 5.84 -24.77
CA GLY A 159 13.23 5.75 -24.37
C GLY A 159 12.40 6.83 -25.06
N ASN A 160 11.43 6.44 -25.88
CA ASN A 160 10.47 7.37 -26.46
C ASN A 160 9.21 7.43 -25.57
N TRP A 161 8.97 8.57 -24.94
CA TRP A 161 7.80 8.76 -24.10
C TRP A 161 6.55 9.01 -24.96
N THR A 162 5.40 8.54 -24.51
CA THR A 162 4.09 8.80 -25.14
C THR A 162 3.23 9.70 -24.25
N GLY A 163 2.08 10.15 -24.76
CA GLY A 163 1.18 11.08 -24.04
C GLY A 163 1.82 12.45 -23.78
N VAL A 164 1.45 13.10 -22.68
CA VAL A 164 1.89 14.47 -22.32
C VAL A 164 3.42 14.57 -22.19
N VAL A 165 4.07 13.56 -21.62
CA VAL A 165 5.54 13.54 -21.50
C VAL A 165 6.18 13.44 -22.88
N GLY A 166 5.63 12.58 -23.75
CA GLY A 166 6.05 12.47 -25.13
C GLY A 166 5.90 13.78 -25.90
N THR A 167 4.77 14.47 -25.78
CA THR A 167 4.54 15.74 -26.48
C THR A 167 5.55 16.82 -26.07
N LEU A 168 5.96 16.85 -24.79
CA LEU A 168 7.00 17.77 -24.32
C LEU A 168 8.40 17.33 -24.77
N GLN A 169 8.67 16.03 -24.80
CA GLN A 169 9.95 15.47 -25.27
C GLN A 169 10.19 15.74 -26.76
N HIS A 170 9.14 15.66 -27.58
CA HIS A 170 9.21 15.92 -29.03
C HIS A 170 9.01 17.40 -29.40
N GLU A 171 8.96 18.29 -28.40
CA GLU A 171 8.74 19.73 -28.59
C GLU A 171 7.45 20.08 -29.37
N MET A 172 6.43 19.21 -29.29
CA MET A 172 5.11 19.46 -29.86
C MET A 172 4.24 20.37 -28.97
N ALA A 173 4.62 20.50 -27.70
CA ALA A 173 4.01 21.41 -26.74
C ALA A 173 5.09 22.13 -25.92
N ASP A 174 4.82 23.36 -25.51
CA ASP A 174 5.75 24.17 -24.72
C ASP A 174 5.71 23.82 -23.22
N PHE A 175 4.52 23.53 -22.68
CA PHE A 175 4.31 23.18 -21.29
C PHE A 175 3.02 22.35 -21.06
N SER A 176 2.97 21.64 -19.94
CA SER A 176 1.75 21.07 -19.35
C SER A 176 1.52 21.73 -17.99
N MET A 177 0.26 21.99 -17.66
CA MET A 177 -0.13 22.54 -16.35
C MET A 177 -0.31 21.46 -15.28
N ASP A 178 -0.48 20.21 -15.72
CA ASP A 178 -0.73 19.08 -14.84
C ASP A 178 0.10 17.87 -15.26
N LEU A 179 1.07 17.51 -14.42
CA LEU A 179 1.86 16.30 -14.55
C LEU A 179 2.47 15.93 -13.20
N THR A 180 2.25 14.70 -12.75
CA THR A 180 2.89 14.19 -11.53
C THR A 180 4.40 14.10 -11.69
N VAL A 181 5.12 14.65 -10.72
CA VAL A 181 6.58 14.64 -10.66
C VAL A 181 7.06 13.23 -10.30
N THR A 182 7.78 12.61 -11.23
CA THR A 182 8.45 11.31 -11.00
C THR A 182 9.91 11.42 -11.44
N PRO A 183 10.84 10.67 -10.80
CA PRO A 183 12.26 10.70 -11.17
C PRO A 183 12.48 10.42 -12.66
N GLN A 184 11.79 9.42 -13.21
CA GLN A 184 11.95 9.00 -14.61
C GLN A 184 11.49 10.08 -15.60
N ARG A 185 10.40 10.80 -15.28
CA ARG A 185 9.95 11.90 -16.14
C ARG A 185 10.84 13.14 -15.99
N ALA A 186 11.40 13.40 -14.81
CA ALA A 186 12.30 14.54 -14.58
C ALA A 186 13.60 14.48 -15.39
N GLU A 187 13.96 13.28 -15.89
CA GLU A 187 15.09 13.10 -16.81
C GLU A 187 14.82 13.65 -18.22
N VAL A 188 13.55 13.77 -18.63
CA VAL A 188 13.17 14.21 -20.00
C VAL A 188 12.46 15.55 -20.03
N VAL A 189 11.75 15.93 -18.97
CA VAL A 189 11.04 17.20 -18.84
C VAL A 189 11.48 17.96 -17.60
N GLU A 190 11.33 19.28 -17.62
CA GLU A 190 11.62 20.13 -16.48
C GLU A 190 10.33 20.49 -15.74
N TYR A 191 10.35 20.46 -14.40
CA TYR A 191 9.18 20.79 -13.59
C TYR A 191 9.26 22.17 -12.95
N SER A 192 8.10 22.78 -12.70
CA SER A 192 7.94 23.76 -11.63
C SER A 192 8.00 23.09 -10.26
N ARG A 193 7.91 23.89 -9.20
CA ARG A 193 7.52 23.39 -7.89
C ARG A 193 6.15 22.72 -7.97
N ALA A 194 6.03 21.59 -7.28
CA ALA A 194 4.75 20.92 -7.11
C ALA A 194 3.82 21.84 -6.32
N TYR A 195 2.60 21.99 -6.81
CA TYR A 195 1.62 22.92 -6.24
C TYR A 195 0.46 22.18 -5.56
N ILE A 196 0.25 20.90 -5.87
CA ILE A 196 -0.77 20.05 -5.25
C ILE A 196 -0.13 18.71 -4.88
N ASP A 197 -0.42 18.23 -3.67
CA ASP A 197 -0.12 16.85 -3.28
C ASP A 197 -1.11 15.89 -3.96
N GLU A 198 -0.58 14.95 -4.73
CA GLU A 198 -1.37 13.88 -5.33
C GLU A 198 -1.32 12.68 -4.39
N SER A 199 -2.24 12.56 -3.43
CA SER A 199 -2.22 11.44 -2.47
C SER A 199 -3.37 10.46 -2.66
N LEU A 200 -3.05 9.17 -2.52
CA LEU A 200 -4.02 8.08 -2.47
C LEU A 200 -4.63 7.95 -1.09
N VAL A 201 -5.93 7.67 -1.07
CA VAL A 201 -6.71 7.39 0.14
C VAL A 201 -7.55 6.14 -0.05
N ILE A 202 -7.98 5.56 1.07
CA ILE A 202 -8.87 4.41 1.12
C ILE A 202 -10.28 4.92 1.44
N LEU A 203 -11.24 4.61 0.58
CA LEU A 203 -12.66 4.84 0.80
C LEU A 203 -13.31 3.52 1.25
N SER A 204 -13.98 3.53 2.40
CA SER A 204 -14.66 2.36 2.96
C SER A 204 -16.03 2.74 3.53
N SER A 205 -16.90 1.75 3.82
CA SER A 205 -18.13 2.01 4.59
C SER A 205 -17.80 2.61 5.95
N LYS A 206 -18.63 3.54 6.45
CA LYS A 206 -18.54 3.91 7.86
C LYS A 206 -18.72 2.67 8.74
N PRO A 207 -18.03 2.65 9.89
CA PRO A 207 -18.08 1.51 10.79
C PRO A 207 -19.50 1.36 11.31
N LYS A 208 -20.00 0.13 11.26
CA LYS A 208 -21.31 -0.21 11.83
C LYS A 208 -21.19 -0.18 13.36
N PRO A 209 -22.30 0.13 14.07
CA PRO A 209 -22.30 -0.02 15.51
C PRO A 209 -22.01 -1.46 15.90
N LEU A 210 -21.23 -1.61 16.96
CA LEU A 210 -20.89 -2.92 17.49
C LEU A 210 -22.15 -3.60 18.05
N PRO A 211 -22.27 -4.93 17.98
CA PRO A 211 -23.52 -5.62 18.34
C PRO A 211 -24.00 -5.29 19.75
N GLU A 212 -25.27 -4.95 19.89
CA GLU A 212 -25.84 -4.45 21.15
C GLU A 212 -25.86 -5.50 22.27
N TYR A 213 -25.91 -6.79 21.96
CA TYR A 213 -25.94 -7.86 22.96
C TYR A 213 -24.67 -7.96 23.82
N LEU A 214 -23.53 -7.43 23.35
CA LEU A 214 -22.29 -7.37 24.15
C LEU A 214 -22.18 -6.10 25.01
N SER A 215 -23.16 -5.21 24.96
CA SER A 215 -23.15 -3.93 25.68
C SER A 215 -22.94 -4.07 27.20
N VAL A 216 -23.39 -5.19 27.78
CA VAL A 216 -23.35 -5.45 29.22
C VAL A 216 -21.94 -5.82 29.71
N VAL A 217 -21.15 -6.51 28.88
CA VAL A 217 -19.81 -6.99 29.28
C VAL A 217 -18.71 -5.98 28.91
N ARG A 218 -18.93 -5.15 27.89
CA ARG A 218 -18.01 -4.12 27.39
C ARG A 218 -17.51 -3.07 28.39
N PRO A 219 -18.28 -2.64 29.41
CA PRO A 219 -17.85 -1.54 30.28
C PRO A 219 -16.55 -1.82 31.06
N LEU A 220 -16.18 -3.10 31.19
CA LEU A 220 -14.97 -3.56 31.86
C LEU A 220 -14.18 -4.49 30.93
N GLU A 221 -12.87 -4.34 30.92
CA GLU A 221 -11.98 -5.26 30.19
C GLU A 221 -11.97 -6.65 30.82
N GLY A 222 -11.65 -7.67 30.02
CA GLY A 222 -11.61 -9.06 30.48
C GLY A 222 -10.66 -9.29 31.67
N GLU A 223 -9.56 -8.53 31.72
CA GLU A 223 -8.61 -8.56 32.85
C GLU A 223 -9.26 -8.09 34.16
N VAL A 224 -10.07 -7.03 34.10
CA VAL A 224 -10.79 -6.50 35.26
C VAL A 224 -11.88 -7.47 35.72
N TRP A 225 -12.60 -8.09 34.79
CA TRP A 225 -13.54 -9.16 35.11
C TRP A 225 -12.88 -10.33 35.85
N GLY A 226 -11.70 -10.76 35.37
CA GLY A 226 -10.90 -11.78 36.03
C GLY A 226 -10.45 -11.35 37.44
N ALA A 227 -10.00 -10.10 37.58
CA ALA A 227 -9.60 -9.55 38.87
C ALA A 227 -10.77 -9.50 39.89
N ILE A 228 -11.98 -9.14 39.46
CA ILE A 228 -13.18 -9.15 40.33
C ILE A 228 -13.44 -10.56 40.86
N VAL A 229 -13.48 -11.57 39.98
CA VAL A 229 -13.69 -12.98 40.37
C VAL A 229 -12.63 -13.41 41.39
N MET A 230 -11.36 -13.13 41.11
CA MET A 230 -10.26 -13.47 42.03
C MET A 230 -10.40 -12.76 43.38
N CYS A 231 -10.74 -11.48 43.39
CA CYS A 231 -10.96 -10.72 44.61
C CYS A 231 -12.09 -11.30 45.47
N VAL A 232 -13.21 -11.73 44.87
CA VAL A 232 -14.31 -12.37 45.64
C VAL A 232 -13.86 -13.70 46.23
N MET A 233 -13.10 -14.50 45.48
CA MET A 233 -12.59 -15.78 45.96
C MET A 233 -11.62 -15.60 47.13
N ILE A 234 -10.71 -14.63 47.04
CA ILE A 234 -9.78 -14.29 48.13
C ILE A 234 -10.55 -13.78 49.33
N TRP A 235 -11.46 -12.84 49.14
CA TRP A 235 -12.25 -12.24 50.22
C TRP A 235 -13.12 -13.28 50.94
N GLY A 236 -13.84 -14.12 50.19
CA GLY A 236 -14.66 -15.21 50.74
C GLY A 236 -13.83 -16.25 51.50
N SER A 237 -12.61 -16.54 51.02
CA SER A 237 -11.67 -17.43 51.72
C SER A 237 -11.19 -16.82 53.04
N VAL A 238 -10.87 -15.53 53.06
CA VAL A 238 -10.47 -14.81 54.28
C VAL A 238 -11.62 -14.77 55.28
N LEU A 239 -12.84 -14.44 54.83
CA LEU A 239 -14.02 -14.47 55.68
C LEU A 239 -14.24 -15.87 56.29
N TRP A 240 -14.12 -16.91 55.48
CA TRP A 240 -14.23 -18.30 55.96
C TRP A 240 -13.19 -18.63 57.03
N VAL A 241 -11.92 -18.24 56.84
CA VAL A 241 -10.87 -18.43 57.85
C VAL A 241 -11.19 -17.66 59.13
N MET A 242 -11.63 -16.41 59.03
CA MET A 242 -11.99 -15.59 60.19
C MET A 242 -13.15 -16.18 61.00
N GLU A 243 -14.20 -16.66 60.32
CA GLU A 243 -15.33 -17.32 60.98
C GLU A 243 -14.93 -18.67 61.59
N ARG A 244 -14.02 -19.42 60.94
CA ARG A 244 -13.49 -20.68 61.48
C ARG A 244 -12.67 -20.46 62.76
N LEU A 245 -11.84 -19.42 62.78
CA LEU A 245 -11.08 -19.02 63.95
C LEU A 245 -11.99 -18.50 65.08
N SER A 246 -13.00 -17.70 64.74
CA SER A 246 -14.00 -17.22 65.71
C SER A 246 -14.78 -18.37 66.36
N HIS A 247 -15.15 -19.40 65.58
CA HIS A 247 -15.75 -20.62 66.12
C HIS A 247 -14.81 -21.34 67.09
N TRP A 248 -13.52 -21.48 66.74
CA TRP A 248 -12.53 -22.12 67.62
C TRP A 248 -12.36 -21.40 68.96
N ILE A 249 -12.39 -20.06 68.96
CA ILE A 249 -12.12 -19.25 70.15
C ILE A 249 -13.38 -19.03 71.00
N SER A 250 -14.54 -18.81 70.35
CA SER A 250 -15.75 -18.31 71.01
C SER A 250 -16.95 -19.24 70.89
N GLY A 251 -16.82 -20.40 70.21
CA GLY A 251 -17.92 -21.36 70.02
C GLY A 251 -19.10 -20.83 69.20
N ARG A 252 -18.92 -19.73 68.47
CA ARG A 252 -19.96 -19.09 67.64
C ARG A 252 -20.22 -19.89 66.36
N ARG A 253 -21.40 -19.72 65.74
CA ARG A 253 -21.76 -20.36 64.45
C ARG A 253 -20.67 -20.10 63.40
N TYR A 254 -20.39 -21.10 62.57
CA TYR A 254 -19.42 -21.00 61.47
C TYR A 254 -20.15 -20.95 60.12
N LEU A 255 -19.66 -20.15 59.19
CA LEU A 255 -20.09 -20.18 57.79
C LEU A 255 -19.37 -21.31 57.04
N SER A 256 -20.08 -22.03 56.18
CA SER A 256 -19.45 -22.96 55.23
C SER A 256 -18.63 -22.18 54.20
N PHE A 257 -17.56 -22.78 53.66
CA PHE A 257 -16.69 -22.15 52.65
C PHE A 257 -17.50 -21.64 51.45
N THR A 258 -18.43 -22.45 50.96
CA THR A 258 -19.33 -22.07 49.86
C THR A 258 -20.23 -20.89 50.24
N SER A 259 -20.79 -20.90 51.45
CA SER A 259 -21.63 -19.81 51.95
C SER A 259 -20.83 -18.51 52.10
N SER A 260 -19.56 -18.56 52.49
CA SER A 260 -18.70 -17.38 52.58
C SER A 260 -18.38 -16.78 51.21
N ILE A 261 -18.19 -17.60 50.18
CA ILE A 261 -18.00 -17.13 48.79
C ILE A 261 -19.30 -16.51 48.26
N PHE A 262 -20.44 -17.19 48.44
CA PHE A 262 -21.75 -16.66 48.03
C PHE A 262 -22.12 -15.38 48.76
N TYR A 263 -21.72 -15.24 50.03
CA TYR A 263 -21.88 -14.00 50.79
C TYR A 263 -21.13 -12.84 50.12
N GLY A 264 -19.89 -13.07 49.65
CA GLY A 264 -19.12 -12.06 48.92
C GLY A 264 -19.75 -11.66 47.59
N TRP A 265 -20.32 -12.64 46.88
CA TRP A 265 -21.03 -12.42 45.61
C TRP A 265 -22.36 -11.67 45.81
N GLY A 266 -23.13 -12.05 46.84
CA GLY A 266 -24.40 -11.39 47.19
C GLY A 266 -24.21 -9.92 47.55
N LEU A 267 -23.17 -9.59 48.32
CA LEU A 267 -22.83 -8.20 48.62
C LEU A 267 -22.48 -7.37 47.38
N LEU A 268 -21.89 -7.97 46.34
CA LEU A 268 -21.63 -7.28 45.07
C LEU A 268 -22.89 -7.06 44.23
N LEU A 269 -23.89 -7.92 44.38
CA LEU A 269 -25.15 -7.90 43.61
C LEU A 269 -26.28 -7.16 44.33
N GLU A 270 -25.99 -6.46 45.44
CA GLU A 270 -26.99 -5.84 46.33
C GLU A 270 -27.97 -6.85 46.97
N ASP A 271 -27.69 -8.16 46.86
CA ASP A 271 -28.47 -9.26 47.43
C ASP A 271 -27.78 -9.75 48.71
N HIS A 272 -28.06 -9.08 49.82
CA HIS A 272 -27.41 -9.38 51.10
C HIS A 272 -28.15 -10.51 51.82
N PRO A 273 -27.46 -11.59 52.23
CA PRO A 273 -28.06 -12.60 53.09
C PRO A 273 -28.45 -11.98 54.45
N PHE A 274 -29.59 -12.43 54.99
CA PHE A 274 -30.30 -11.80 56.11
C PHE A 274 -29.52 -11.71 57.43
N GLU A 275 -28.52 -12.59 57.65
CA GLU A 275 -27.77 -12.65 58.91
C GLU A 275 -26.31 -12.19 58.70
N PRO A 276 -25.90 -11.03 59.25
CA PRO A 276 -24.50 -10.62 59.22
C PRO A 276 -23.66 -11.54 60.12
N PRO A 277 -22.36 -11.71 59.82
CA PRO A 277 -21.50 -12.53 60.64
C PRO A 277 -21.43 -11.99 62.09
N PRO A 278 -21.38 -12.86 63.10
CA PRO A 278 -21.52 -12.47 64.49
C PRO A 278 -20.26 -11.80 65.07
N SER A 279 -19.09 -11.99 64.45
CA SER A 279 -17.82 -11.47 64.99
C SER A 279 -17.56 -10.02 64.57
N PRO A 280 -17.08 -9.13 65.47
CA PRO A 280 -16.84 -7.73 65.12
C PRO A 280 -15.73 -7.57 64.06
N ALA A 281 -14.75 -8.48 64.03
CA ALA A 281 -13.67 -8.47 63.05
C ALA A 281 -14.17 -8.82 61.63
N SER A 282 -15.06 -9.81 61.50
CA SER A 282 -15.69 -10.14 60.21
C SER A 282 -16.69 -9.08 59.76
N GLN A 283 -17.38 -8.39 60.68
CA GLN A 283 -18.20 -7.23 60.36
C GLN A 283 -17.37 -6.08 59.78
N MET A 284 -16.17 -5.82 60.29
CA MET A 284 -15.26 -4.82 59.72
C MET A 284 -14.81 -5.23 58.30
N LEU A 285 -14.50 -6.51 58.08
CA LEU A 285 -14.15 -7.04 56.75
C LEU A 285 -15.31 -6.88 55.75
N VAL A 286 -16.55 -7.10 56.19
CA VAL A 286 -17.77 -6.83 55.41
C VAL A 286 -17.92 -5.35 55.11
N GLY A 287 -17.69 -4.47 56.09
CA GLY A 287 -17.69 -3.02 55.88
C GLY A 287 -16.69 -2.57 54.81
N TRP A 288 -15.48 -3.13 54.82
CA TRP A 288 -14.49 -2.86 53.77
C TRP A 288 -14.93 -3.37 52.39
N TRP A 289 -15.55 -4.55 52.33
CA TRP A 289 -16.10 -5.08 51.08
C TRP A 289 -17.24 -4.23 50.52
N LEU A 290 -18.09 -3.66 51.39
CA LEU A 290 -19.13 -2.73 50.97
C LEU A 290 -18.55 -1.46 50.33
N LEU A 291 -17.40 -0.96 50.80
CA LEU A 291 -16.71 0.15 50.14
C LEU A 291 -16.18 -0.25 48.75
N VAL A 292 -15.57 -1.43 48.64
CA VAL A 292 -15.13 -1.98 47.34
C VAL A 292 -16.31 -2.14 46.38
N TYR A 293 -17.43 -2.67 46.88
CA TYR A 293 -18.68 -2.78 46.15
C TYR A 293 -19.15 -1.41 45.62
N LEU A 294 -19.23 -0.39 46.49
CA LEU A 294 -19.67 0.95 46.10
C LEU A 294 -18.79 1.54 44.98
N ILE A 295 -17.48 1.36 45.07
CA ILE A 295 -16.55 1.83 44.04
C ILE A 295 -16.78 1.06 42.72
N LEU A 296 -16.89 -0.27 42.79
CA LEU A 296 -17.03 -1.11 41.60
C LEU A 296 -18.38 -0.89 40.89
N SER A 297 -19.48 -0.81 41.65
CA SER A 297 -20.82 -0.63 41.10
C SER A 297 -21.01 0.76 40.49
N THR A 298 -20.48 1.80 41.13
CA THR A 298 -20.51 3.16 40.58
C THR A 298 -19.65 3.28 39.32
N ALA A 299 -18.46 2.68 39.30
CA ALA A 299 -17.60 2.65 38.13
C ALA A 299 -18.25 1.88 36.96
N TYR A 300 -18.82 0.71 37.23
CA TYR A 300 -19.54 -0.08 36.23
C TYR A 300 -20.77 0.67 35.68
N ARG A 301 -21.62 1.25 36.55
CA ARG A 301 -22.79 2.04 36.14
C ARG A 301 -22.37 3.24 35.29
N SER A 302 -21.32 3.95 35.68
CA SER A 302 -20.79 5.10 34.92
C SER A 302 -20.24 4.69 33.55
N SER A 303 -19.42 3.63 33.51
CA SER A 303 -18.87 3.11 32.25
C SER A 303 -19.98 2.61 31.32
N LEU A 304 -20.98 1.90 31.86
CA LEU A 304 -22.14 1.44 31.09
C LEU A 304 -22.92 2.62 30.51
N ILE A 305 -23.21 3.67 31.30
CA ILE A 305 -23.88 4.88 30.81
C ILE A 305 -23.07 5.52 29.67
N SER A 306 -21.74 5.64 29.83
CA SER A 306 -20.86 6.19 28.80
C SER A 306 -20.97 5.42 27.47
N HIS A 307 -20.96 4.09 27.52
CA HIS A 307 -21.10 3.23 26.34
C HIS A 307 -22.50 3.22 25.73
N LEU A 308 -23.54 3.49 26.53
CA LEU A 308 -24.92 3.62 26.03
C LEU A 308 -25.19 5.00 25.40
N VAL A 309 -24.51 6.04 25.90
CA VAL A 309 -24.59 7.40 25.33
C VAL A 309 -23.74 7.51 24.05
N VAL A 310 -22.54 6.94 24.06
CA VAL A 310 -21.64 6.93 22.90
C VAL A 310 -21.69 5.57 22.23
N GLU A 311 -22.44 5.50 21.13
CA GLU A 311 -22.50 4.31 20.30
C GLU A 311 -21.09 3.88 19.86
N SER A 312 -20.63 2.76 20.41
CA SER A 312 -19.31 2.21 20.06
C SER A 312 -19.36 1.65 18.65
N LYS A 313 -18.46 2.13 17.80
CA LYS A 313 -18.37 1.73 16.38
C LYS A 313 -17.16 0.83 16.16
N SER A 314 -17.24 -0.06 15.17
CA SER A 314 -16.07 -0.85 14.77
C SER A 314 -14.90 0.04 14.34
N SER A 315 -13.66 -0.47 14.37
CA SER A 315 -12.51 0.27 13.86
C SER A 315 -12.69 0.60 12.37
N VAL A 316 -12.31 1.82 11.98
CA VAL A 316 -12.23 2.25 10.58
C VAL A 316 -10.93 1.80 9.94
N VAL A 317 -10.95 1.53 8.63
CA VAL A 317 -9.71 1.29 7.88
C VAL A 317 -9.04 2.63 7.58
N ASN A 318 -7.91 2.90 8.22
CA ASN A 318 -7.16 4.13 7.98
C ASN A 318 -5.83 3.92 7.26
N SER A 319 -5.32 2.70 7.18
CA SER A 319 -4.03 2.41 6.56
C SER A 319 -4.08 1.21 5.61
N MET A 320 -3.13 1.16 4.68
CA MET A 320 -2.94 0.06 3.73
C MET A 320 -2.53 -1.22 4.47
N GLU A 321 -1.81 -1.11 5.58
CA GLU A 321 -1.43 -2.23 6.44
C GLU A 321 -2.66 -2.87 7.07
N GLU A 322 -3.54 -2.05 7.63
CA GLU A 322 -4.80 -2.49 8.23
C GLU A 322 -5.73 -3.08 7.17
N LEU A 323 -5.80 -2.49 5.98
CA LEU A 323 -6.57 -3.03 4.87
C LEU A 323 -6.05 -4.41 4.43
N ALA A 324 -4.73 -4.58 4.32
CA ALA A 324 -4.12 -5.85 3.96
C ALA A 324 -4.36 -6.92 5.04
N GLU A 325 -4.30 -6.56 6.31
CA GLU A 325 -4.61 -7.47 7.43
C GLU A 325 -6.09 -7.89 7.45
N ARG A 326 -7.01 -6.95 7.23
CA ARG A 326 -8.45 -7.24 7.08
C ARG A 326 -8.76 -8.07 5.85
N GLY A 327 -7.97 -7.93 4.78
CA GLY A 327 -8.03 -8.81 3.61
C GLY A 327 -7.84 -10.28 3.99
N VAL A 328 -6.89 -10.56 4.90
CA VAL A 328 -6.57 -11.92 5.35
C VAL A 328 -7.53 -12.42 6.42
N THR A 329 -7.86 -11.59 7.41
CA THR A 329 -8.64 -12.00 8.60
C THR A 329 -10.15 -11.97 8.36
N GLN A 330 -10.64 -11.01 7.57
CA GLN A 330 -12.06 -10.73 7.39
C GLN A 330 -12.51 -10.87 5.92
N GLY A 331 -11.60 -11.22 5.00
CA GLY A 331 -11.90 -11.41 3.59
C GLY A 331 -12.22 -10.11 2.84
N TRP A 332 -11.67 -8.98 3.27
CA TRP A 332 -11.87 -7.69 2.59
C TRP A 332 -11.30 -7.71 1.17
N VAL A 333 -12.03 -7.07 0.26
CA VAL A 333 -11.62 -6.90 -1.13
C VAL A 333 -11.40 -5.41 -1.41
N TRP A 334 -10.50 -5.08 -2.33
CA TRP A 334 -10.26 -3.69 -2.72
C TRP A 334 -10.13 -3.53 -4.23
N GLY A 335 -10.36 -2.30 -4.68
CA GLY A 335 -10.23 -1.96 -6.09
C GLY A 335 -9.95 -0.49 -6.35
N VAL A 336 -9.77 -0.16 -7.63
CA VAL A 336 -9.59 1.20 -8.15
C VAL A 336 -10.75 1.48 -9.11
N PRO A 337 -11.35 2.68 -9.08
CA PRO A 337 -12.46 3.01 -9.97
C PRO A 337 -11.97 3.21 -11.42
N GLY A 338 -12.61 2.53 -12.37
CA GLY A 338 -12.51 2.85 -13.80
C GLY A 338 -11.31 2.30 -14.57
N SER A 339 -10.53 3.17 -15.22
CA SER A 339 -9.52 2.84 -16.26
C SER A 339 -8.35 1.99 -15.74
N PRO A 340 -7.67 1.18 -16.58
CA PRO A 340 -6.55 0.37 -16.13
C PRO A 340 -5.49 1.21 -15.42
N MET A 341 -4.91 0.63 -14.37
CA MET A 341 -3.85 1.20 -13.55
C MET A 341 -2.67 1.64 -14.41
N THR A 342 -2.73 2.87 -14.92
CA THR A 342 -1.85 3.43 -15.94
C THR A 342 -1.19 4.70 -15.42
N GLY A 343 -0.16 5.15 -16.14
CA GLY A 343 0.60 6.33 -15.74
C GLY A 343 1.36 6.09 -14.44
N VAL A 344 1.02 6.85 -13.40
CA VAL A 344 1.81 6.96 -12.16
C VAL A 344 1.40 5.95 -11.09
N PHE A 345 0.16 5.46 -11.14
CA PHE A 345 -0.34 4.45 -10.21
C PHE A 345 0.49 3.16 -10.27
N ARG A 346 0.67 2.59 -11.46
CA ARG A 346 1.44 1.35 -11.64
C ARG A 346 2.87 1.42 -11.06
N PRO A 347 3.72 2.41 -11.43
CA PRO A 347 5.06 2.50 -10.87
C PRO A 347 5.03 2.75 -9.36
N PHE A 348 4.09 3.54 -8.82
CA PHE A 348 3.99 3.76 -7.37
C PHE A 348 3.84 2.46 -6.59
N PHE A 349 2.89 1.62 -6.98
CA PHE A 349 2.65 0.34 -6.31
C PHE A 349 3.80 -0.65 -6.56
N ALA A 350 4.35 -0.70 -7.79
CA ALA A 350 5.42 -1.63 -8.14
C ALA A 350 6.78 -1.26 -7.51
N SER A 351 7.06 0.03 -7.27
CA SER A 351 8.30 0.51 -6.66
C SER A 351 8.21 0.65 -5.15
N SER A 352 7.07 0.35 -4.53
CA SER A 352 6.88 0.49 -3.10
C SER A 352 7.71 -0.56 -2.34
N SER A 353 8.40 -0.13 -1.28
CA SER A 353 9.14 -1.02 -0.37
C SER A 353 8.24 -1.70 0.67
N ASN A 354 7.00 -1.23 0.82
CA ASN A 354 6.08 -1.71 1.84
C ASN A 354 5.37 -2.99 1.39
N GLN A 355 5.53 -4.06 2.18
CA GLN A 355 4.93 -5.36 1.90
C GLN A 355 3.39 -5.32 1.84
N ALA A 356 2.74 -4.46 2.62
CA ALA A 356 1.28 -4.32 2.59
C ALA A 356 0.80 -3.73 1.25
N ILE A 357 1.49 -2.70 0.75
CA ILE A 357 1.17 -2.06 -0.53
C ILE A 357 1.39 -3.03 -1.69
N LEU A 358 2.46 -3.84 -1.65
CA LEU A 358 2.71 -4.87 -2.67
C LEU A 358 1.62 -5.96 -2.67
N LYS A 359 1.20 -6.43 -1.49
CA LYS A 359 0.07 -7.39 -1.38
C LYS A 359 -1.23 -6.78 -1.91
N ILE A 360 -1.48 -5.52 -1.62
CA ILE A 360 -2.63 -4.78 -2.16
C ILE A 360 -2.56 -4.72 -3.68
N TYR A 361 -1.39 -4.40 -4.24
CA TYR A 361 -1.18 -4.33 -5.68
C TYR A 361 -1.44 -5.65 -6.40
N GLU A 362 -1.05 -6.78 -5.80
CA GLU A 362 -1.27 -8.11 -6.40
C GLU A 362 -2.75 -8.49 -6.50
N LEU A 363 -3.58 -8.03 -5.56
CA LEU A 363 -5.00 -8.42 -5.45
C LEU A 363 -5.97 -7.30 -5.86
N ILE A 364 -5.46 -6.18 -6.35
CA ILE A 364 -6.28 -5.01 -6.70
C ILE A 364 -7.19 -5.32 -7.90
N LYS A 365 -8.48 -5.02 -7.76
CA LYS A 365 -9.45 -5.19 -8.84
C LYS A 365 -9.78 -3.86 -9.51
N ILE A 366 -9.97 -3.89 -10.81
CA ILE A 366 -10.46 -2.74 -11.57
C ILE A 366 -11.98 -2.88 -11.63
N ILE A 367 -12.71 -1.93 -11.05
CA ILE A 367 -14.18 -1.98 -10.92
C ILE A 367 -14.76 -0.64 -11.34
N GLU A 368 -15.86 -0.64 -12.10
CA GLU A 368 -16.57 0.59 -12.46
C GLU A 368 -17.08 1.32 -11.22
N LYS A 369 -17.06 2.66 -11.29
CA LYS A 369 -17.32 3.56 -10.17
C LYS A 369 -18.64 3.23 -9.46
N GLU A 370 -19.72 3.03 -10.21
CA GLU A 370 -21.05 2.76 -9.68
C GLU A 370 -21.09 1.40 -8.96
N GLU A 371 -20.55 0.35 -9.58
CA GLU A 371 -20.53 -1.00 -9.01
C GLU A 371 -19.69 -1.05 -7.72
N GLY A 372 -18.48 -0.51 -7.73
CA GLY A 372 -17.67 -0.57 -6.53
C GLY A 372 -18.18 0.35 -5.43
N MET A 373 -18.90 1.43 -5.74
CA MET A 373 -19.53 2.25 -4.70
C MET A 373 -20.65 1.50 -4.00
N MET A 374 -21.45 0.72 -4.74
CA MET A 374 -22.44 -0.18 -4.13
C MET A 374 -21.76 -1.18 -3.19
N ARG A 375 -20.64 -1.80 -3.61
CA ARG A 375 -19.88 -2.72 -2.74
C ARG A 375 -19.28 -2.03 -1.52
N VAL A 376 -18.77 -0.79 -1.66
CA VAL A 376 -18.29 0.00 -0.52
C VAL A 376 -19.42 0.21 0.49
N LEU A 377 -20.64 0.48 0.05
CA LEU A 377 -21.79 0.71 0.93
C LEU A 377 -22.29 -0.58 1.60
N GLU A 378 -22.27 -1.71 0.90
CA GLU A 378 -22.58 -3.04 1.47
C GLU A 378 -21.61 -3.41 2.61
N GLY A 379 -20.35 -3.01 2.46
CA GLY A 379 -19.25 -3.24 3.40
C GLY A 379 -18.27 -4.30 2.90
N ASN A 380 -17.18 -4.53 3.65
CA ASN A 380 -16.09 -5.47 3.31
C ASN A 380 -15.39 -5.20 1.96
N PHE A 381 -15.63 -4.03 1.36
CA PHE A 381 -14.96 -3.57 0.16
C PHE A 381 -14.39 -2.16 0.37
N ALA A 382 -13.20 -1.91 -0.19
CA ALA A 382 -12.54 -0.62 -0.13
C ALA A 382 -12.11 -0.13 -1.50
N TYR A 383 -12.33 1.16 -1.77
CA TYR A 383 -11.81 1.82 -2.96
C TYR A 383 -10.51 2.54 -2.65
N ILE A 384 -9.54 2.47 -3.55
CA ILE A 384 -8.27 3.20 -3.45
C ILE A 384 -8.15 4.14 -4.63
N ASP A 385 -8.10 5.44 -4.37
CA ASP A 385 -7.90 6.45 -5.42
C ASP A 385 -7.41 7.77 -4.83
N ASN A 386 -7.18 8.76 -5.70
CA ASN A 386 -6.79 10.11 -5.38
C ASN A 386 -7.78 10.78 -4.40
N TYR A 387 -7.24 11.43 -3.38
CA TYR A 387 -7.99 12.13 -2.35
C TYR A 387 -9.01 13.13 -2.91
N TYR A 388 -8.63 13.96 -3.88
CA TYR A 388 -9.51 14.98 -4.44
C TYR A 388 -10.65 14.35 -5.24
N PHE A 389 -10.38 13.28 -5.99
CA PHE A 389 -11.40 12.54 -6.71
C PHE A 389 -12.42 11.89 -5.75
N ILE A 390 -11.94 11.22 -4.70
CA ILE A 390 -12.83 10.62 -3.70
C ILE A 390 -13.62 11.71 -2.94
N LYS A 391 -12.98 12.83 -2.58
CA LYS A 391 -13.64 13.94 -1.89
C LYS A 391 -14.74 14.56 -2.74
N THR A 392 -14.52 14.78 -4.05
CA THR A 392 -15.54 15.31 -4.96
C THR A 392 -16.67 14.32 -5.17
N LEU A 393 -16.36 13.03 -5.36
CA LEU A 393 -17.33 11.95 -5.49
C LEU A 393 -18.26 11.86 -4.27
N VAL A 394 -17.69 11.73 -3.08
CA VAL A 394 -18.46 11.62 -1.82
C VAL A 394 -19.27 12.90 -1.59
N SER A 395 -18.66 14.07 -1.75
CA SER A 395 -19.34 15.34 -1.55
C SER A 395 -20.48 15.58 -2.54
N THR A 396 -20.39 15.07 -3.77
CA THR A 396 -21.44 15.27 -4.77
C THR A 396 -22.62 14.34 -4.54
N TYR A 397 -22.35 13.04 -4.36
CA TYR A 397 -23.39 12.00 -4.43
C TYR A 397 -23.81 11.42 -3.08
N TYR A 398 -22.94 11.48 -2.05
CA TYR A 398 -23.11 10.73 -0.80
C TYR A 398 -23.08 11.60 0.48
N THR A 399 -23.05 12.92 0.34
CA THR A 399 -23.11 13.86 1.47
C THR A 399 -24.47 14.54 1.53
N ASP A 400 -25.15 14.43 2.66
CA ASP A 400 -26.44 15.08 2.90
C ASP A 400 -26.30 16.61 3.13
N ARG A 401 -27.43 17.34 3.13
CA ARG A 401 -27.51 18.77 3.49
C ARG A 401 -26.95 19.06 4.88
N THR A 402 -27.07 18.09 5.80
CA THR A 402 -26.53 18.15 7.16
C THR A 402 -25.03 17.85 7.26
N GLY A 403 -24.39 17.45 6.14
CA GLY A 403 -22.98 17.06 6.10
C GLY A 403 -22.72 15.58 6.46
N TYR A 404 -23.77 14.78 6.70
CA TYR A 404 -23.62 13.35 6.95
C TYR A 404 -23.19 12.58 5.68
N THR A 405 -22.30 11.60 5.85
CA THR A 405 -21.86 10.64 4.83
C THR A 405 -21.95 9.20 5.35
N PRO A 406 -22.37 8.21 4.54
CA PRO A 406 -22.37 6.79 4.94
C PRO A 406 -20.99 6.12 4.77
N VAL A 407 -20.03 6.83 4.19
CA VAL A 407 -18.67 6.35 3.87
C VAL A 407 -17.60 7.10 4.64
N HIS A 408 -16.47 6.44 4.85
CA HIS A 408 -15.29 6.94 5.54
C HIS A 408 -14.11 7.03 4.56
N ILE A 409 -13.44 8.17 4.56
CA ILE A 409 -12.18 8.38 3.83
C ILE A 409 -11.05 8.25 4.84
N SER A 410 -10.03 7.44 4.53
CA SER A 410 -8.90 7.21 5.41
C SER A 410 -8.23 8.52 5.84
N THR A 411 -7.81 8.57 7.10
CA THR A 411 -7.03 9.70 7.63
C THR A 411 -5.61 9.72 7.06
N THR A 412 -5.02 8.53 6.89
CA THR A 412 -3.70 8.37 6.26
C THR A 412 -3.81 8.64 4.77
N ARG A 413 -2.91 9.46 4.27
CA ARG A 413 -2.74 9.78 2.85
C ARG A 413 -1.40 9.24 2.37
N TYR A 414 -1.40 8.60 1.21
CA TYR A 414 -0.21 8.02 0.61
C TYR A 414 0.19 8.87 -0.61
N PRO A 415 1.15 9.80 -0.46
CA PRO A 415 1.54 10.71 -1.53
C PRO A 415 2.16 9.93 -2.71
N LEU A 416 1.64 10.17 -3.91
CA LEU A 416 2.20 9.70 -5.17
C LEU A 416 3.40 10.57 -5.52
N PHE A 417 4.59 10.05 -5.23
CA PHE A 417 5.86 10.70 -5.58
C PHE A 417 5.93 12.15 -5.07
N GLY A 418 6.19 13.11 -5.97
CA GLY A 418 6.36 14.53 -5.63
C GLY A 418 5.10 15.38 -5.77
N GLY A 419 3.93 14.80 -6.07
CA GLY A 419 2.70 15.55 -6.38
C GLY A 419 2.68 16.15 -7.79
N ASN A 420 1.70 17.02 -8.05
CA ASN A 420 1.47 17.59 -9.38
C ASN A 420 2.19 18.94 -9.53
N ALA A 421 2.84 19.10 -10.69
CA ALA A 421 3.57 20.29 -11.07
C ALA A 421 3.30 20.65 -12.53
N TRP A 422 3.60 21.90 -12.90
CA TRP A 422 3.70 22.25 -14.31
C TRP A 422 4.96 21.62 -14.88
N ALA A 423 4.86 21.04 -16.07
CA ALA A 423 5.97 20.45 -16.80
C ALA A 423 6.30 21.28 -18.02
N PHE A 424 7.57 21.40 -18.34
CA PHE A 424 8.11 22.20 -19.41
C PHE A 424 9.03 21.35 -20.26
N ARG A 425 9.15 21.67 -21.55
CA ARG A 425 10.27 21.15 -22.34
C ARG A 425 11.61 21.59 -21.73
N LYS A 426 12.64 20.77 -21.86
CA LYS A 426 13.98 21.09 -21.34
C LYS A 426 14.47 22.43 -21.91
N GLY A 427 15.03 23.27 -21.04
CA GLY A 427 15.54 24.59 -21.42
C GLY A 427 14.47 25.67 -21.68
N ALA A 428 13.21 25.47 -21.27
CA ALA A 428 12.16 26.46 -21.48
C ALA A 428 12.49 27.81 -20.80
N PRO A 429 12.54 28.94 -21.53
CA PRO A 429 13.02 30.22 -21.00
C PRO A 429 12.07 30.85 -19.96
N PHE A 430 10.80 30.48 -20.00
CA PHE A 430 9.76 31.01 -19.11
C PHE A 430 9.62 30.22 -17.79
N ARG A 431 10.28 29.07 -17.65
CA ARG A 431 10.19 28.19 -16.47
C ARG A 431 10.49 28.94 -15.17
N ALA A 432 11.59 29.70 -15.13
CA ALA A 432 12.02 30.40 -13.91
C ALA A 432 10.98 31.42 -13.44
N ARG A 433 10.39 32.18 -14.38
CA ARG A 433 9.37 33.19 -14.08
C ARG A 433 8.08 32.54 -13.56
N ILE A 434 7.63 31.45 -14.19
CA ILE A 434 6.44 30.72 -13.74
C ILE A 434 6.69 30.07 -12.38
N ASN A 435 7.84 29.44 -12.18
CA ASN A 435 8.20 28.79 -10.93
C ASN A 435 8.18 29.77 -9.74
N ASN A 436 8.70 30.99 -9.93
CA ASN A 436 8.64 32.06 -8.93
C ASN A 436 7.20 32.53 -8.68
N GLY A 437 6.35 32.57 -9.71
CA GLY A 437 4.93 32.87 -9.56
C GLY A 437 4.19 31.81 -8.74
N ILE A 438 4.37 30.53 -9.08
CA ILE A 438 3.79 29.40 -8.34
C ILE A 438 4.25 29.42 -6.89
N GLN A 439 5.54 29.65 -6.63
CA GLN A 439 6.05 29.76 -5.26
C GLN A 439 5.33 30.85 -4.46
N ARG A 440 5.11 32.04 -5.05
CA ARG A 440 4.35 33.11 -4.37
C ARG A 440 2.91 32.72 -4.06
N PHE A 441 2.24 32.00 -4.95
CA PHE A 441 0.89 31.51 -4.70
C PHE A 441 0.83 30.44 -3.61
N LEU A 442 1.86 29.58 -3.53
CA LEU A 442 2.00 28.60 -2.45
C LEU A 442 2.29 29.28 -1.11
N ASP A 443 3.22 30.23 -1.07
CA ASP A 443 3.58 30.98 0.14
C ASP A 443 2.42 31.82 0.67
N ALA A 444 1.56 32.33 -0.23
CA ALA A 444 0.34 33.05 0.13
C ALA A 444 -0.83 32.12 0.53
N GLY A 445 -0.70 30.80 0.37
CA GLY A 445 -1.78 29.83 0.63
C GLY A 445 -2.94 29.86 -0.37
N LEU A 446 -2.80 30.57 -1.49
CA LEU A 446 -3.86 30.76 -2.47
C LEU A 446 -4.22 29.46 -3.21
N VAL A 447 -3.24 28.58 -3.44
CA VAL A 447 -3.48 27.30 -4.12
C VAL A 447 -4.41 26.40 -3.31
N ALA A 448 -4.23 26.33 -1.99
CA ALA A 448 -5.10 25.55 -1.12
C ALA A 448 -6.54 26.10 -1.11
N LEU A 449 -6.67 27.43 -1.00
CA LEU A 449 -7.95 28.12 -1.07
C LEU A 449 -8.69 27.84 -2.39
N TRP A 450 -8.01 28.02 -3.53
CA TRP A 450 -8.60 27.79 -4.85
C TRP A 450 -8.97 26.33 -5.07
N MET A 451 -8.18 25.38 -4.56
CA MET A 451 -8.52 23.97 -4.66
C MET A 451 -9.81 23.62 -3.93
N ASP A 452 -9.99 24.11 -2.70
CA ASP A 452 -11.24 23.91 -1.98
C ASP A 452 -12.42 24.64 -2.65
N GLU A 453 -12.19 25.85 -3.16
CA GLU A 453 -13.20 26.61 -3.90
C GLU A 453 -13.65 25.91 -5.19
N VAL A 454 -12.73 25.37 -5.97
CA VAL A 454 -13.04 24.59 -7.20
C VAL A 454 -13.90 23.38 -6.86
N ILE A 455 -13.55 22.63 -5.80
CA ILE A 455 -14.31 21.47 -5.35
C ILE A 455 -15.72 21.88 -4.91
N ILE A 456 -15.83 22.93 -4.07
CA ILE A 456 -17.12 23.42 -3.59
C ILE A 456 -18.00 23.87 -4.75
N ASN A 457 -17.44 24.64 -5.70
CA ASN A 457 -18.16 25.14 -6.85
C ASN A 457 -18.59 24.01 -7.80
N HIS A 458 -17.74 23.01 -8.02
CA HIS A 458 -18.07 21.83 -8.79
C HIS A 458 -19.21 21.04 -8.13
N VAL A 459 -19.08 20.71 -6.85
CA VAL A 459 -20.10 20.00 -6.06
C VAL A 459 -21.43 20.76 -6.09
N ARG A 460 -21.41 22.09 -5.95
CA ARG A 460 -22.62 22.92 -6.00
C ARG A 460 -23.31 22.83 -7.36
N LYS A 461 -22.56 22.97 -8.45
CA LYS A 461 -23.10 22.89 -9.82
C LYS A 461 -23.68 21.51 -10.12
N GLU A 462 -22.96 20.45 -9.79
CA GLU A 462 -23.42 19.07 -10.00
C GLU A 462 -24.68 18.76 -9.18
N ARG A 463 -24.74 19.17 -7.91
CA ARG A 463 -25.93 18.99 -7.08
C ARG A 463 -27.15 19.76 -7.62
N GLN A 464 -26.94 20.96 -8.16
CA GLN A 464 -28.01 21.72 -8.83
C GLN A 464 -28.52 20.97 -10.06
N ALA A 465 -27.61 20.50 -10.92
CA ALA A 465 -27.98 19.73 -12.11
C ALA A 465 -28.71 18.42 -11.78
N LEU A 466 -28.28 17.73 -10.71
CA LEU A 466 -28.94 16.53 -10.18
C LEU A 466 -30.37 16.85 -9.71
N GLN A 467 -30.53 17.93 -8.95
CA GLN A 467 -31.85 18.39 -8.48
C GLN A 467 -32.78 18.76 -9.63
N GLU A 468 -32.27 19.38 -10.70
CA GLU A 468 -33.04 19.71 -11.92
C GLU A 468 -33.46 18.46 -12.70
N ARG A 469 -32.65 17.39 -12.70
CA ARG A 469 -32.98 16.10 -13.32
C ARG A 469 -33.99 15.28 -12.52
N GLY A 470 -34.28 15.67 -11.28
CA GLY A 470 -35.08 14.87 -10.35
C GLY A 470 -34.31 13.72 -9.70
N ASP A 471 -33.04 13.55 -10.04
CA ASP A 471 -32.12 12.59 -9.44
C ASP A 471 -31.53 13.23 -8.18
N GLY A 472 -32.14 12.98 -7.02
CA GLY A 472 -31.54 13.39 -5.75
C GLY A 472 -30.16 12.75 -5.53
N PRO A 473 -29.37 13.22 -4.53
CA PRO A 473 -28.19 12.49 -4.11
C PRO A 473 -28.57 11.01 -3.89
N GLN A 474 -27.74 10.09 -4.36
CA GLN A 474 -27.94 8.64 -4.22
C GLN A 474 -27.72 8.24 -2.76
N LEU A 475 -28.58 8.73 -1.86
CA LEU A 475 -28.65 8.33 -0.46
C LEU A 475 -29.43 7.01 -0.39
N ALA A 476 -28.87 5.98 -1.03
CA ALA A 476 -29.29 4.62 -0.79
C ALA A 476 -28.85 4.23 0.64
N LEU A 477 -29.85 4.02 1.49
CA LEU A 477 -29.88 3.03 2.59
C LEU A 477 -29.46 3.40 4.01
N VAL A 478 -29.01 4.61 4.35
CA VAL A 478 -28.79 4.95 5.77
C VAL A 478 -29.44 6.28 6.10
N LYS A 479 -30.68 6.19 6.64
CA LYS A 479 -31.29 7.32 7.34
C LYS A 479 -30.35 7.70 8.49
N PRO A 480 -30.09 9.00 8.72
CA PRO A 480 -29.42 9.43 9.93
C PRO A 480 -30.19 8.85 11.12
N SER A 481 -29.52 8.10 11.98
CA SER A 481 -30.07 7.74 13.28
C SER A 481 -30.37 9.06 13.98
N ASP A 482 -31.64 9.31 14.24
CA ASP A 482 -32.10 10.47 14.98
C ASP A 482 -31.29 10.57 16.28
N ASN A 483 -30.80 11.76 16.64
CA ASN A 483 -29.88 11.96 17.76
C ASN A 483 -30.48 11.56 19.13
N GLN A 484 -31.73 11.10 19.16
CA GLN A 484 -32.39 10.51 20.30
C GLN A 484 -32.81 9.07 19.98
N VAL A 485 -31.89 8.13 20.20
CA VAL A 485 -32.25 6.71 20.18
C VAL A 485 -32.91 6.39 21.52
N VAL A 486 -34.22 6.17 21.50
CA VAL A 486 -34.95 5.67 22.68
C VAL A 486 -34.42 4.28 23.04
N LEU A 487 -34.19 4.03 24.33
CA LEU A 487 -33.64 2.76 24.79
C LEU A 487 -34.64 1.62 24.49
N GLY A 488 -34.35 0.83 23.46
CA GLY A 488 -35.19 -0.28 23.02
C GLY A 488 -34.83 -1.63 23.65
N LEU A 489 -35.64 -2.64 23.36
CA LEU A 489 -35.37 -4.03 23.78
C LEU A 489 -34.05 -4.56 23.20
N SER A 490 -33.64 -4.07 22.02
CA SER A 490 -32.41 -4.46 21.34
C SER A 490 -31.16 -4.19 22.21
N HIS A 491 -31.12 -3.04 22.91
CA HIS A 491 -30.01 -2.67 23.79
C HIS A 491 -29.88 -3.56 25.03
N LEU A 492 -30.99 -4.18 25.46
CA LEU A 492 -31.08 -5.01 26.66
C LEU A 492 -31.01 -6.52 26.36
N GLN A 493 -30.86 -6.92 25.10
CA GLN A 493 -30.79 -8.33 24.70
C GLN A 493 -29.69 -9.10 25.45
N GLY A 494 -28.52 -8.48 25.65
CA GLY A 494 -27.41 -9.09 26.39
C GLY A 494 -27.77 -9.48 27.82
N THR A 495 -28.56 -8.63 28.50
CA THR A 495 -29.05 -8.90 29.86
C THR A 495 -30.01 -10.09 29.87
N PHE A 496 -30.95 -10.15 28.92
CA PHE A 496 -31.88 -11.28 28.80
C PHE A 496 -31.17 -12.59 28.45
N TYR A 497 -30.19 -12.58 27.54
CA TYR A 497 -29.39 -13.77 27.23
C TYR A 497 -28.62 -14.27 28.45
N THR A 498 -28.02 -13.37 29.24
CA THR A 498 -27.32 -13.74 30.48
C THR A 498 -28.27 -14.34 31.51
N LEU A 499 -29.48 -13.78 31.65
CA LEU A 499 -30.50 -14.30 32.56
C LEU A 499 -30.99 -15.70 32.15
N ILE A 500 -31.30 -15.89 30.87
CA ILE A 500 -31.70 -17.20 30.32
C ILE A 500 -30.58 -18.22 30.51
N LEU A 501 -29.33 -17.84 30.21
CA LEU A 501 -28.17 -18.70 30.44
C LEU A 501 -28.04 -19.09 31.92
N GLY A 502 -28.20 -18.14 32.83
CA GLY A 502 -28.18 -18.41 34.27
C GLY A 502 -29.26 -19.40 34.72
N HIS A 503 -30.52 -19.20 34.29
CA HIS A 503 -31.62 -20.11 34.62
C HIS A 503 -31.46 -21.49 33.99
N THR A 504 -30.95 -21.58 32.77
CA THR A 504 -30.68 -22.88 32.11
C THR A 504 -29.58 -23.65 32.85
N LEU A 505 -28.48 -22.99 33.22
CA LEU A 505 -27.41 -23.62 34.02
C LEU A 505 -27.90 -24.06 35.40
N ALA A 506 -28.70 -23.24 36.09
CA ALA A 506 -29.29 -23.60 37.39
C ALA A 506 -30.28 -24.77 37.27
N SER A 507 -31.07 -24.81 36.21
CA SER A 507 -31.98 -25.94 35.95
C SER A 507 -31.19 -27.21 35.65
N LEU A 508 -30.14 -27.12 34.83
CA LEU A 508 -29.26 -28.24 34.50
C LEU A 508 -28.54 -28.79 35.73
N SER A 509 -28.04 -27.91 36.63
CA SER A 509 -27.39 -28.36 37.87
C SER A 509 -28.39 -29.05 38.80
N PHE A 510 -29.62 -28.54 38.91
CA PHE A 510 -30.70 -29.18 39.68
C PHE A 510 -31.06 -30.57 39.13
N PHE A 511 -31.24 -30.70 37.80
CA PHE A 511 -31.50 -32.00 37.19
C PHE A 511 -30.31 -32.96 37.34
N ALA A 512 -29.08 -32.46 37.19
CA ALA A 512 -27.88 -33.26 37.40
C ALA A 512 -27.80 -33.78 38.84
N GLU A 513 -28.11 -32.94 39.84
CA GLU A 513 -28.17 -33.35 41.24
C GLU A 513 -29.22 -34.43 41.48
N ILE A 514 -30.43 -34.31 40.91
CA ILE A 514 -31.48 -35.33 41.01
C ILE A 514 -31.02 -36.66 40.43
N ILE A 515 -30.36 -36.64 39.27
CA ILE A 515 -29.88 -37.86 38.60
C ILE A 515 -28.75 -38.50 39.42
N LEU A 516 -27.84 -37.70 39.97
CA LEU A 516 -26.72 -38.17 40.79
C LEU A 516 -27.17 -38.68 42.16
N ARG A 517 -28.23 -38.13 42.76
CA ARG A 517 -28.82 -38.63 44.02
C ARG A 517 -29.72 -39.85 43.85
N ARG A 518 -30.17 -40.15 42.62
CA ARG A 518 -30.96 -41.36 42.30
C ARG A 518 -30.10 -42.59 41.97
N ARG A 519 -28.82 -42.40 41.66
CA ARG A 519 -27.81 -43.46 41.65
C ARG A 519 -27.23 -43.64 43.04
#